data_AF-A0A379UP26-F1
#
_entry.id   AF-A0A379UP26-F1
#
_cell.length_a   1.000
_cell.length_b   1.000
_cell.length_c   1.000
_cell.angle_alpha   90.00
_cell.angle_beta   90.00
_cell.angle_gamma   90.00
#
_symmetry.space_group_name_H-M   'P 1'
#
loop_
_entity.id
_entity.type
_entity.pdbx_description
1 polymer ?
#
loop_
_entity_poly.entity_id
_entity_poly.type
_entity_poly.pdbx_seq_one_letter_code
_entity_poly.pdbx_strand_id
1 'polypeptide(L)'
;MGTTTMGVKLDDATRERIKMAASRIDRTPHWLIKQAIFSYLDKLENSDTLPELPALFAGAANESEEPVAPQDESHQPFLEFAEQILPNPSLAPPSPPPGAARKPMRCQC
;
A
#
# COMPACT_ATOMS: atom_id res chain seq x y z
N MET A 1 -16.22 -20.18 10.27
CA MET A 1 -15.17 -19.17 10.04
C MET A 1 -15.82 -17.79 10.11
N GLY A 2 -15.13 -16.77 10.62
CA GLY A 2 -15.73 -15.46 10.86
C GLY A 2 -15.98 -14.67 9.58
N THR A 3 -17.04 -13.86 9.57
CA THR A 3 -17.37 -12.92 8.48
C THR A 3 -17.33 -11.49 9.01
N THR A 4 -16.45 -10.66 8.45
CA THR A 4 -16.32 -9.23 8.83
C THR A 4 -16.93 -8.36 7.73
N THR A 5 -17.78 -7.40 8.12
CA THR A 5 -18.35 -6.42 7.19
C THR A 5 -17.41 -5.22 7.06
N MET A 6 -16.99 -4.88 5.84
CA MET A 6 -16.21 -3.69 5.54
C MET A 6 -17.06 -2.70 4.72
N GLY A 7 -17.10 -1.45 5.16
CA GLY A 7 -17.84 -0.38 4.46
C GLY A 7 -16.99 0.28 3.37
N VAL A 8 -17.63 0.63 2.25
CA VAL A 8 -17.01 1.36 1.13
C VAL A 8 -17.73 2.68 0.94
N LYS A 9 -17.00 3.79 0.84
CA LYS A 9 -17.55 5.10 0.45
C LYS A 9 -17.61 5.18 -1.07
N LEU A 10 -18.75 5.55 -1.61
CA LEU A 10 -19.01 5.72 -3.04
C LEU A 10 -19.81 7.01 -3.24
N ASP A 11 -19.55 7.72 -4.34
CA ASP A 11 -20.40 8.81 -4.82
C ASP A 11 -21.69 8.26 -5.47
N ASP A 12 -22.69 9.13 -5.65
CA ASP A 12 -23.98 8.74 -6.20
C ASP A 12 -23.93 8.33 -7.68
N ALA A 13 -23.00 8.84 -8.49
CA ALA A 13 -22.85 8.45 -9.88
C ALA A 13 -22.26 7.04 -10.00
N THR A 14 -21.26 6.70 -9.19
CA THR A 14 -20.71 5.33 -9.07
C THR A 14 -21.75 4.37 -8.49
N ARG A 15 -22.55 4.80 -7.51
CA ARG A 15 -23.65 4.02 -6.94
C ARG A 15 -24.72 3.68 -7.98
N GLU A 16 -25.18 4.65 -8.78
CA GLU A 16 -26.15 4.39 -9.85
C GLU A 16 -25.54 3.57 -11.00
N ARG A 17 -24.26 3.78 -11.37
CA ARG A 17 -23.53 2.90 -12.30
C ARG A 17 -23.54 1.43 -11.84
N ILE A 18 -23.24 1.17 -10.56
CA ILE A 18 -23.25 -0.19 -9.99
C ILE A 18 -24.66 -0.78 -10.01
N LYS A 19 -25.68 0.01 -9.66
CA LYS A 19 -27.09 -0.40 -9.69
C LYS A 19 -27.55 -0.76 -11.11
N MET A 20 -27.27 0.09 -12.10
CA MET A 20 -27.55 -0.19 -13.52
C MET A 20 -26.82 -1.44 -14.02
N ALA A 21 -25.54 -1.61 -13.66
CA ALA A 21 -24.75 -2.78 -14.05
C ALA A 21 -25.31 -4.07 -13.44
N ALA A 22 -25.72 -4.04 -12.17
CA ALA A 22 -26.30 -5.19 -11.47
C ALA A 22 -27.68 -5.57 -12.04
N SER A 23 -28.52 -4.59 -12.37
CA SER A 23 -29.81 -4.83 -13.05
C SER A 23 -29.66 -5.42 -14.46
N ARG A 24 -28.59 -5.10 -15.20
CA ARG A 24 -28.32 -5.70 -16.53
C ARG A 24 -27.95 -7.18 -16.51
N ILE A 25 -27.67 -7.75 -15.33
CA ILE A 25 -27.27 -9.15 -15.15
C ILE A 25 -28.16 -9.90 -14.14
N ASP A 26 -29.31 -9.31 -13.79
CA ASP A 26 -30.27 -9.83 -12.80
C ASP A 26 -29.63 -10.17 -11.44
N ARG A 27 -28.76 -9.29 -10.92
CA ARG A 27 -28.11 -9.45 -9.60
C ARG A 27 -28.29 -8.19 -8.73
N THR A 28 -27.99 -8.34 -7.44
CA THR A 28 -28.02 -7.22 -6.50
C THR A 28 -26.72 -6.41 -6.56
N PRO A 29 -26.75 -5.09 -6.26
CA PRO A 29 -25.54 -4.26 -6.17
C PRO A 29 -24.47 -4.84 -5.22
N HIS A 30 -24.90 -5.41 -4.08
CA HIS A 30 -24.00 -6.04 -3.11
C HIS A 30 -23.31 -7.29 -3.68
N TRP A 31 -24.02 -8.12 -4.45
CA TRP A 31 -23.40 -9.26 -5.14
C TRP A 31 -22.36 -8.80 -6.16
N LEU A 32 -22.67 -7.77 -6.96
CA LEU A 32 -21.74 -7.24 -7.97
C LEU A 32 -20.47 -6.67 -7.33
N ILE A 33 -20.59 -5.89 -6.25
CA ILE A 33 -19.44 -5.37 -5.49
C ILE A 33 -18.56 -6.52 -4.99
N LYS A 34 -19.17 -7.56 -4.38
CA LYS A 34 -18.42 -8.71 -3.86
C LYS A 34 -17.73 -9.51 -4.97
N GLN A 35 -18.40 -9.70 -6.11
CA GLN A 35 -17.84 -10.40 -7.27
C GLN A 35 -16.69 -9.61 -7.92
N ALA A 36 -16.79 -8.28 -7.97
CA ALA A 36 -15.75 -7.41 -8.48
C ALA A 36 -14.48 -7.48 -7.62
N ILE A 37 -14.61 -7.54 -6.29
CA ILE A 37 -13.47 -7.71 -5.37
C ILE A 37 -12.76 -9.05 -5.65
N PHE A 38 -13.49 -10.17 -5.71
CA PHE A 38 -12.88 -11.47 -6.00
C PHE A 38 -12.24 -11.53 -7.39
N SER A 39 -12.92 -11.02 -8.43
CA SER A 39 -12.37 -10.99 -9.80
C SER A 39 -11.19 -10.03 -9.97
N TYR A 40 -10.98 -9.09 -9.05
CA TYR A 40 -9.80 -8.24 -9.04
C TYR A 40 -8.63 -8.93 -8.33
N LEU A 41 -8.87 -9.53 -7.15
CA LEU A 41 -7.87 -10.30 -6.42
C LEU A 41 -7.35 -11.49 -7.23
N ASP A 42 -8.24 -12.29 -7.81
CA ASP A 42 -7.90 -13.40 -8.71
C ASP A 42 -7.00 -12.95 -9.88
N LYS A 43 -7.26 -11.76 -10.45
CA LYS A 43 -6.36 -11.18 -11.45
C LYS A 43 -4.98 -10.86 -10.88
N LEU A 44 -4.90 -10.19 -9.72
CA LEU A 44 -3.61 -9.86 -9.10
C LEU A 44 -2.81 -11.09 -8.70
N GLU A 45 -3.48 -12.16 -8.27
CA GLU A 45 -2.85 -13.43 -7.89
C GLU A 45 -2.37 -14.24 -9.10
N ASN A 46 -2.97 -14.06 -10.28
CA ASN A 46 -2.59 -14.73 -11.53
C ASN A 46 -1.72 -13.88 -12.48
N SER A 47 -1.51 -12.58 -12.22
CA SER A 47 -0.66 -11.70 -13.03
C SER A 47 0.51 -11.14 -12.24
N ASP A 48 1.73 -11.69 -12.45
CA ASP A 48 2.99 -11.22 -11.84
C ASP A 48 3.25 -9.70 -12.00
N THR A 49 2.65 -9.07 -13.02
CA THR A 49 2.63 -7.62 -13.19
C THR A 49 1.21 -7.08 -13.05
N LEU A 50 0.97 -6.40 -11.93
CA LEU A 50 -0.16 -5.49 -11.72
C LEU A 50 -0.34 -4.56 -12.94
N PRO A 51 -1.52 -4.51 -13.57
CA PRO A 51 -1.89 -3.37 -14.39
C PRO A 51 -1.96 -2.15 -13.46
N GLU A 52 -1.11 -1.15 -13.70
CA GLU A 52 -1.12 0.14 -12.99
C GLU A 52 -2.57 0.62 -12.80
N LEU A 53 -2.99 0.74 -11.54
CA LEU A 53 -4.31 1.26 -11.21
C LEU A 53 -4.40 2.67 -11.79
N PRO A 54 -5.36 2.96 -12.71
CA PRO A 54 -5.44 4.28 -13.34
C PRO A 54 -5.44 5.37 -12.28
N ALA A 55 -4.59 6.38 -12.44
CA ALA A 55 -4.22 7.40 -11.45
C ALA A 55 -5.37 8.38 -11.07
N LEU A 56 -6.62 7.97 -11.26
CA LEU A 56 -7.86 8.60 -10.82
C LEU A 56 -7.93 8.78 -9.28
N PHE A 57 -7.13 8.04 -8.51
CA PHE A 57 -6.92 8.29 -7.08
C PHE A 57 -5.78 9.29 -6.78
N ALA A 58 -4.87 9.56 -7.72
CA ALA A 58 -3.87 10.62 -7.63
C ALA A 58 -4.40 11.99 -8.10
N GLY A 59 -5.47 12.00 -8.90
CA GLY A 59 -6.18 13.21 -9.37
C GLY A 59 -6.82 14.09 -8.29
N ALA A 60 -6.58 13.82 -7.00
CA ALA A 60 -6.92 14.71 -5.89
C ALA A 60 -5.80 15.72 -5.55
N ALA A 61 -4.68 15.71 -6.28
CA ALA A 61 -3.48 16.48 -5.93
C ALA A 61 -2.66 17.07 -7.10
N ASN A 62 -3.17 17.08 -8.34
CA ASN A 62 -2.44 17.71 -9.45
C ASN A 62 -3.38 18.29 -10.54
N GLU A 63 -3.41 19.61 -10.67
CA GLU A 63 -4.08 20.37 -11.74
C GLU A 63 -2.99 21.05 -12.58
N SER A 64 -2.71 20.59 -13.82
CA SER A 64 -1.85 21.29 -14.80
C SER A 64 -1.96 20.74 -16.23
N GLU A 65 -1.86 21.65 -17.20
CA GLU A 65 -1.95 21.44 -18.66
C GLU A 65 -0.55 21.43 -19.33
N GLU A 66 -0.31 20.95 -20.57
CA GLU A 66 -1.22 20.29 -21.54
C GLU A 66 -0.58 18.96 -22.09
N PRO A 67 -0.10 18.72 -23.35
CA PRO A 67 0.21 17.35 -23.80
C PRO A 67 1.58 17.12 -24.51
N VAL A 68 1.71 15.92 -25.09
CA VAL A 68 2.72 15.43 -26.07
C VAL A 68 4.01 14.81 -25.50
N ALA A 69 4.44 13.73 -26.18
CA ALA A 69 5.52 12.80 -25.87
C ALA A 69 6.91 13.31 -26.34
N PRO A 70 8.06 12.60 -26.09
CA PRO A 70 8.18 11.23 -25.54
C PRO A 70 9.24 10.99 -24.46
N GLN A 71 9.05 9.86 -23.76
CA GLN A 71 10.04 8.96 -23.13
C GLN A 71 11.09 9.48 -22.14
N ASP A 72 11.22 8.67 -21.08
CA ASP A 72 12.34 8.58 -20.14
C ASP A 72 12.55 9.74 -19.16
N GLU A 73 13.45 9.47 -18.20
CA GLU A 73 13.84 10.38 -17.11
C GLU A 73 12.66 11.03 -16.36
N SER A 74 11.87 10.19 -15.70
CA SER A 74 11.05 10.63 -14.55
C SER A 74 11.97 11.10 -13.42
N HIS A 75 12.46 12.33 -13.53
CA HIS A 75 13.43 12.93 -12.61
C HIS A 75 13.00 12.71 -11.16
N GLN A 76 13.80 11.93 -10.42
CA GLN A 76 13.63 11.69 -9.00
C GLN A 76 14.71 12.46 -8.23
N PRO A 77 14.57 13.79 -8.02
CA PRO A 77 15.60 14.62 -7.39
C PRO A 77 15.90 14.22 -5.94
N PHE A 78 15.08 13.35 -5.36
CA PHE A 78 15.26 12.81 -4.02
C PHE A 78 15.89 11.40 -3.99
N LEU A 79 16.04 10.70 -5.13
CA LEU A 79 16.75 9.41 -5.17
C LEU A 79 18.27 9.60 -5.05
N GLU A 80 18.85 10.49 -5.85
CA GLU A 80 20.26 10.86 -5.77
C GLU A 80 20.64 11.34 -4.35
N PHE A 81 19.72 12.05 -3.70
CA PHE A 81 19.86 12.49 -2.31
C PHE A 81 19.71 11.34 -1.31
N ALA A 82 18.79 10.40 -1.53
CA ALA A 82 18.59 9.24 -0.66
C ALA A 82 19.78 8.27 -0.66
N GLU A 83 20.44 8.06 -1.81
CA GLU A 83 21.68 7.27 -1.89
C GLU A 83 22.83 7.91 -1.10
N GLN A 84 22.85 9.25 -1.00
CA GLN A 84 23.84 9.99 -0.21
C GLN A 84 23.52 9.98 1.29
N ILE A 85 22.26 9.77 1.70
CA ILE A 85 21.86 9.59 3.11
C ILE A 85 21.93 8.12 3.53
N LEU A 86 23.15 7.58 3.54
CA LEU A 86 23.43 6.39 4.36
C LEU A 86 23.09 6.69 5.83
N PRO A 87 22.20 5.91 6.49
CA PRO A 87 21.85 6.13 7.88
C PRO A 87 23.07 5.84 8.76
N ASN A 88 23.73 6.91 9.22
CA ASN A 88 24.98 6.82 9.97
C ASN A 88 24.78 5.96 11.25
N PRO A 89 25.47 4.82 11.40
CA PRO A 89 25.23 3.88 12.50
C PRO A 89 25.74 4.38 13.87
N SER A 90 26.23 5.63 13.95
CA SER A 90 26.77 6.26 15.16
C SER A 90 25.76 6.51 16.30
N LEU A 91 24.52 6.02 16.18
CA LEU A 91 23.50 6.05 17.25
C LEU A 91 23.17 4.66 17.83
N ALA A 92 23.98 3.64 17.54
CA ALA A 92 24.00 2.42 18.33
C ALA A 92 24.38 2.78 19.80
N PRO A 93 23.59 2.38 20.81
CA PRO A 93 23.96 2.60 22.21
C PRO A 93 25.24 1.82 22.55
N PRO A 94 26.11 2.33 23.43
CA PRO A 94 27.41 1.72 23.70
C PRO A 94 27.27 0.31 24.24
N SER A 95 27.96 -0.65 23.59
CA SER A 95 28.07 -2.02 24.06
C SER A 95 28.66 -2.07 25.48
N PRO A 96 28.09 -2.82 26.43
CA PRO A 96 28.58 -2.86 27.80
C PRO A 96 30.01 -3.44 27.86
N PRO A 97 30.88 -2.95 28.76
CA PRO A 97 32.27 -3.33 28.80
C PRO A 97 32.47 -4.81 29.22
N PRO A 98 33.40 -5.55 28.57
CA PRO A 98 33.72 -6.92 28.95
C PRO A 98 34.53 -6.94 30.25
N GLY A 99 33.86 -6.93 31.41
CA GLY A 99 34.55 -6.90 32.71
C GLY A 99 33.70 -7.05 33.96
N ALA A 100 32.37 -7.16 33.86
CA ALA A 100 31.49 -7.35 35.03
C ALA A 100 31.50 -8.81 35.53
N ALA A 101 32.64 -9.28 36.02
CA ALA A 101 32.74 -10.59 36.66
C ALA A 101 31.83 -10.64 37.90
N ARG A 102 30.70 -11.35 37.80
CA ARG A 102 29.79 -11.60 38.91
C ARG A 102 30.50 -12.42 39.99
N LYS A 103 31.09 -11.73 40.96
CA LYS A 103 31.71 -12.33 42.14
C LYS A 103 30.64 -13.21 42.82
N PRO A 104 30.81 -14.53 42.92
CA PRO A 104 29.80 -15.39 43.50
C PRO A 104 29.62 -15.01 44.97
N MET A 105 28.39 -14.63 45.32
CA MET A 105 28.02 -14.32 46.69
C MET A 105 28.08 -15.63 47.49
N ARG A 106 29.19 -15.87 48.20
CA ARG A 106 29.29 -17.01 49.11
C ARG A 106 28.24 -16.82 50.19
N CYS A 107 27.21 -17.66 50.18
CA CYS A 107 26.44 -17.95 51.38
C CYS A 107 27.43 -18.50 52.42
N GLN A 108 27.68 -17.71 53.46
CA GLN A 108 28.29 -18.20 54.68
C GLN A 108 27.23 -19.06 55.38
N CYS A 109 27.61 -20.25 55.84
CA CYS A 109 26.78 -21.08 56.72
C CYS A 109 26.66 -20.45 58.11
#